data_AF-A0A3D3CFR6-F1
#
_entry.id   AF-A0A3D3CFR6-F1
#
_cell.length_a   1.000
_cell.length_b   1.000
_cell.length_c   1.000
_cell.angle_alpha   90.00
_cell.angle_beta   90.00
_cell.angle_gamma   90.00
#
_symmetry.space_group_name_H-M   'P 1'
#
loop_
_entity.id
_entity.type
_entity.pdbx_description
1 polymer ?
#
loop_
_entity_poly.entity_id
_entity_poly.type
_entity_poly.pdbx_seq_one_letter_code
_entity_poly.pdbx_strand_id
1 'polypeptide(L)' 'AIVAVGRQDVRIEGLRPERDGVAVLGGSSDHLLLDVEDAVPAVSPGETLRFFPDYGAMLALSTSPYVDFEMV' A
#
# COMPACT_ATOMS: atom_id res chain seq x y z
N ALA A 1 10.15 -3.45 5.87
CA ALA A 1 8.98 -4.29 6.21
C ALA A 1 8.44 -5.00 4.97
N ILE A 2 7.72 -6.12 5.14
CA ILE A 2 6.99 -6.82 4.06
C ILE A 2 5.51 -6.78 4.42
N VAL A 3 4.64 -6.36 3.50
CA VAL A 3 3.19 -6.32 3.71
C VAL A 3 2.47 -7.19 2.68
N ALA A 4 1.32 -7.74 3.07
CA ALA A 4 0.50 -8.68 2.31
C ALA A 4 -0.39 -7.97 1.27
N VAL A 5 0.24 -7.19 0.39
CA VAL A 5 -0.36 -6.55 -0.80
C VAL A 5 0.71 -6.57 -1.88
N GLY A 6 0.38 -7.00 -3.10
CA GLY A 6 1.30 -7.02 -4.24
C GLY A 6 0.66 -6.59 -5.55
N ARG A 7 1.34 -6.88 -6.67
CA ARG A 7 0.86 -6.51 -8.01
C ARG A 7 -0.43 -7.19 -8.46
N GLN A 8 -0.82 -8.31 -7.84
CA GLN A 8 -2.09 -8.97 -8.10
C GLN A 8 -3.26 -8.23 -7.47
N ASP A 9 -3.01 -7.47 -6.40
CA ASP A 9 -4.05 -6.75 -5.67
C ASP A 9 -4.26 -5.33 -6.23
N VAL A 10 -3.17 -4.65 -6.60
CA VAL A 10 -3.20 -3.24 -7.04
C VAL A 10 -1.94 -2.87 -7.83
N ARG A 11 -2.01 -1.77 -8.61
CA ARG A 11 -0.83 -1.13 -9.20
C ARG A 11 0.04 -0.50 -8.11
N ILE A 12 1.03 -1.24 -7.63
CA ILE A 12 1.89 -0.85 -6.50
C ILE A 12 2.68 0.43 -6.76
N GLU A 13 3.03 0.73 -8.01
CA GLU A 13 3.76 1.95 -8.39
C GLU A 13 2.95 3.23 -8.15
N GLY A 14 1.63 3.09 -7.97
CA GLY A 14 0.74 4.20 -7.63
C GLY A 14 0.44 4.32 -6.14
N LEU A 15 1.07 3.54 -5.25
CA LEU A 15 0.81 3.60 -3.82
C LEU A 15 1.82 4.52 -3.12
N ARG A 16 1.32 5.56 -2.45
CA ARG A 16 2.10 6.42 -1.55
C ARG A 16 1.76 6.09 -0.10
N PRO A 17 2.72 5.73 0.77
CA PRO A 17 2.44 5.55 2.19
C PRO A 17 1.83 6.80 2.83
N GLU A 18 0.84 6.61 3.70
CA GLU A 18 0.27 7.70 4.51
C GLU A 18 1.19 8.08 5.67
N ARG A 19 1.93 7.10 6.22
CA ARG A 19 2.85 7.30 7.34
C ARG A 19 4.16 7.94 6.87
N ASP A 20 4.57 9.00 7.55
CA ASP A 20 5.85 9.66 7.33
C ASP A 20 7.03 8.74 7.66
N GLY A 21 8.09 8.83 6.86
CA GLY A 21 9.29 7.99 6.99
C GLY A 21 9.12 6.56 6.45
N VAL A 22 7.97 6.22 5.86
CA VAL A 22 7.77 4.96 5.13
C VAL A 22 7.91 5.20 3.65
N ALA A 23 8.68 4.36 2.95
CA ALA A 23 8.86 4.42 1.50
C ALA A 23 8.61 3.07 0.84
N VAL A 24 8.02 3.09 -0.37
CA VAL A 24 7.86 1.87 -1.18
C VAL A 24 9.16 1.63 -1.95
N LEU A 25 9.76 0.46 -1.75
CA LEU A 25 10.98 0.05 -2.46
C LEU A 25 10.66 -0.77 -3.72
N GLY A 26 9.53 -1.47 -3.73
CA GLY A 26 9.10 -2.35 -4.82
C GLY A 26 8.23 -3.48 -4.31
N GLY A 27 7.89 -4.46 -5.15
CA GLY A 27 7.05 -5.59 -4.74
C GLY A 27 7.08 -6.78 -5.70
N SER A 28 6.48 -7.87 -5.27
CA SER A 28 6.23 -9.11 -6.03
C SER A 28 4.77 -9.16 -6.52
N SER A 29 4.29 -10.36 -6.88
CA SER A 29 2.88 -10.62 -7.17
C SER A 29 1.97 -10.38 -5.97
N ASP A 30 2.41 -10.74 -4.76
CA ASP A 30 1.58 -10.87 -3.55
C ASP A 30 2.11 -10.07 -2.35
N HIS A 31 3.28 -9.42 -2.48
CA HIS A 31 3.90 -8.67 -1.40
C HIS A 31 4.52 -7.36 -1.86
N LEU A 32 4.58 -6.39 -0.95
CA LEU A 32 5.19 -5.08 -1.12
C LEU A 32 6.32 -4.93 -0.10
N LEU A 33 7.48 -4.50 -0.59
CA LEU A 33 8.66 -4.18 0.20
C LEU A 33 8.65 -2.70 0.55
N LEU A 34 8.75 -2.42 1.85
CA LEU A 34 8.78 -1.07 2.38
C LEU A 34 10.10 -0.81 3.11
N ASP A 35 10.67 0.37 2.90
CA ASP A 35 11.58 0.97 3.86
C ASP A 35 10.78 1.59 5.00
N VAL A 36 11.18 1.33 6.23
CA VAL A 36 10.49 1.77 7.45
C VAL A 36 11.49 2.22 8.52
N GLU A 37 12.77 2.40 8.18
CA GLU A 37 13.82 2.76 9.14
C GLU A 37 13.50 4.08 9.85
N ASP A 38 13.00 5.07 9.11
CA ASP A 38 12.66 6.40 9.60
C ASP A 38 11.16 6.56 9.96
N ALA A 39 10.40 5.47 10.01
CA ALA A 39 8.96 5.55 10.22
C ALA A 39 8.60 6.13 11.59
N VAL A 40 7.71 7.12 11.62
CA VAL A 40 7.22 7.73 12.86
C VAL A 40 5.69 7.66 12.92
N PRO A 41 5.10 6.86 13.83
CA PRO A 41 5.75 5.95 14.79
C PRO A 41 6.36 4.71 14.10
N ALA A 42 7.30 4.06 14.81
CA ALA A 42 7.96 2.85 14.34
C ALA A 42 6.94 1.74 14.02
N VAL A 43 7.18 1.02 12.93
CA VAL A 43 6.28 -0.04 12.45
C VAL A 43 6.51 -1.34 13.22
N SER A 44 5.43 -2.01 13.64
CA SER A 44 5.48 -3.31 14.32
C SER A 44 4.84 -4.44 13.50
N PRO A 45 5.29 -5.70 13.62
CA PRO A 45 4.63 -6.83 12.96
C PRO A 45 3.16 -6.97 13.37
N GLY A 46 2.28 -7.24 12.40
CA GLY A 46 0.83 -7.35 12.61
C GLY A 46 0.06 -6.02 12.55
N GLU A 47 0.77 -4.90 12.43
CA GLU A 47 0.17 -3.59 12.25
C GLU A 47 -0.35 -3.37 10.81
N THR A 48 -1.41 -2.56 10.67
CA THR A 48 -1.93 -2.12 9.36
C THR A 48 -1.29 -0.80 8.95
N LEU A 49 -0.79 -0.75 7.71
CA LEU A 49 -0.33 0.48 7.07
C LEU A 49 -1.36 0.96 6.05
N ARG A 50 -1.42 2.28 5.87
CA ARG A 50 -2.37 2.95 4.97
C ARG A 50 -1.62 3.65 3.85
N PHE A 51 -2.27 3.73 2.69
CA PHE A 51 -1.68 4.28 1.48
C PHE A 51 -2.68 5.19 0.78
N PHE A 52 -2.16 6.25 0.17
CA PHE A 52 -2.88 7.05 -0.80
C PHE A 52 -2.58 6.50 -2.20
N PRO A 53 -3.59 6.00 -2.92
CA PRO A 53 -3.43 5.59 -4.30
C PRO A 53 -3.40 6.82 -5.24
N ASP A 54 -2.58 6.76 -6.28
CA ASP A 54 -2.73 7.61 -7.46
C ASP A 54 -3.98 7.22 -8.26
N TYR A 55 -4.29 7.97 -9.32
CA TYR A 55 -5.48 7.68 -10.13
C TYR A 55 -5.51 6.26 -10.69
N GLY A 56 -4.37 5.73 -11.15
CA GLY A 56 -4.29 4.39 -11.74
C GLY A 56 -4.50 3.29 -10.71
N ALA A 57 -3.89 3.44 -9.53
CA ALA A 57 -4.09 2.53 -8.41
C ALA A 57 -5.53 2.63 -7.88
N MET A 58 -6.09 3.83 -7.75
CA MET A 58 -7.45 4.06 -7.29
C MET A 58 -8.47 3.44 -8.25
N LEU A 59 -8.31 3.67 -9.55
CA LEU A 59 -9.18 3.09 -10.56
C LEU A 59 -9.14 1.56 -10.51
N ALA A 60 -7.95 0.95 -10.40
CA ALA A 60 -7.81 -0.50 -10.23
C ALA A 60 -8.56 -0.98 -8.97
N LEU A 61 -8.33 -0.34 -7.82
CA LEU A 61 -8.99 -0.67 -6.55
C LEU A 61 -10.52 -0.54 -6.63
N SER A 62 -11.04 0.51 -7.29
CA SER A 62 -12.49 0.73 -7.44
C SER A 62 -13.21 -0.34 -8.27
N THR A 63 -12.47 -1.17 -9.01
CA THR A 63 -13.01 -2.29 -9.79
C THR A 63 -12.81 -3.64 -9.11
N SER A 64 -12.13 -3.67 -7.96
CA SER A 64 -11.88 -4.89 -7.20
C SER A 64 -13.13 -5.30 -6.40
N PRO A 65 -13.55 -6.58 -6.44
CA PRO A 65 -14.62 -7.07 -5.59
C PRO A 65 -14.22 -7.21 -4.10
N TYR A 66 -12.94 -7.01 -3.78
CA TYR A 66 -12.39 -7.17 -2.42
C TYR A 66 -12.15 -5.83 -1.72
N VAL A 67 -12.50 -4.71 -2.37
CA VAL A 67 -12.30 -3.36 -1.84
C VAL A 67 -13.64 -2.65 -1.84
N ASP A 68 -14.10 -2.27 -0.66
CA ASP A 68 -15.29 -1.44 -0.53
C ASP A 68 -14.98 -0.03 -1.07
N PHE A 69 -15.86 0.47 -1.94
CA PHE A 69 -15.73 1.79 -2.53
C PHE A 69 -16.99 2.61 -2.28
N GLU A 70 -16.84 3.70 -1.52
CA GLU A 70 -17.91 4.64 -1.19
C GLU A 70 -17.64 5.98 -1.87
N MET A 71 -18.62 6.50 -2.62
CA MET A 71 -18.58 7.84 -3.19
C MET A 71 -19.31 8.79 -2.25
N VAL A 72 -18.60 9.84 -1.80
CA VAL A 72 -19.14 10.91 -0.95
C VAL A 72 -19.66 12.05 -1.81
#